data_AF-A0A261URK5-F1
#
_entry.id   AF-A0A261URK5-F1
#
_cell.length_a   1.000
_cell.length_b   1.000
_cell.length_c   1.000
_cell.angle_alpha   90.00
_cell.angle_beta   90.00
_cell.angle_gamma   90.00
#
_symmetry.space_group_name_H-M   'P 1'
#
loop_
_entity.id
_entity.type
_entity.pdbx_description
1 polymer ?
#
loop_
_entity_poly.entity_id
_entity_poly.type
_entity_poly.pdbx_seq_one_letter_code
_entity_poly.pdbx_strand_id
1 'polypeptide(L)'
;MATKLTPSRSSKRRAAAAVRQVARARVETARPMPVFELSFDVEPVVSIVRRHVKLSKKADAAITHELVEMLGRATVQLRTADHKAKAQEDDPVLTTEQAAQLANVSRPYMAKLIDAGTVALHQKVGNQRRVLRSAVIRWQESERTRQAKALKRLSKDLDEEIFSS
;
A
#
# COMPACT_ATOMS: atom_id res chain seq x y z
N MET A 1 -24.01 89.93 14.63
CA MET A 1 -24.09 89.17 13.36
C MET A 1 -24.69 87.81 13.64
N ALA A 2 -25.60 87.36 12.77
CA ALA A 2 -26.37 86.10 12.81
C ALA A 2 -25.45 84.85 12.78
N THR A 3 -25.83 83.59 13.07
CA THR A 3 -27.07 82.85 12.80
C THR A 3 -27.07 81.49 13.56
N LYS A 4 -28.28 81.02 13.93
CA LYS A 4 -28.80 79.65 14.21
C LYS A 4 -27.88 78.40 14.12
N LEU A 5 -28.09 77.38 14.98
CA LEU A 5 -28.90 76.16 14.69
C LEU A 5 -28.80 75.08 15.82
N THR A 6 -29.94 74.43 16.05
CA THR A 6 -30.35 73.29 16.90
C THR A 6 -29.41 72.07 17.07
N PRO A 7 -29.44 71.38 18.23
CA PRO A 7 -28.88 70.03 18.39
C PRO A 7 -29.89 68.91 18.05
N SER A 8 -29.42 67.90 17.31
CA SER A 8 -30.16 66.74 16.80
C SER A 8 -30.27 65.60 17.82
N ARG A 9 -31.45 64.97 17.85
CA ARG A 9 -31.85 63.76 18.60
C ARG A 9 -31.05 62.52 18.17
N SER A 10 -30.65 61.67 19.13
CA SER A 10 -30.99 60.23 19.18
C SER A 10 -30.12 59.39 20.14
N SER A 11 -30.09 59.74 21.44
CA SER A 11 -29.60 58.85 22.51
C SER A 11 -30.73 57.92 22.98
N LYS A 12 -31.14 56.97 22.13
CA LYS A 12 -32.21 56.01 22.48
C LYS A 12 -32.09 54.68 21.73
N ARG A 13 -30.90 54.05 21.76
CA ARG A 13 -30.67 52.68 21.23
C ARG A 13 -29.56 51.91 21.96
N ARG A 14 -29.40 52.09 23.28
CA ARG A 14 -28.37 51.37 24.07
C ARG A 14 -28.88 50.51 25.24
N ALA A 15 -30.20 50.38 25.45
CA ALA A 15 -30.72 49.73 26.67
C ALA A 15 -31.85 48.70 26.46
N ALA A 16 -31.99 48.11 25.28
CA ALA A 16 -32.93 47.01 25.08
C ALA A 16 -32.31 45.91 24.21
N ALA A 17 -32.41 44.67 24.72
CA ALA A 17 -32.05 43.41 24.09
C ALA A 17 -30.62 42.87 24.30
N ALA A 18 -30.01 43.21 25.43
CA ALA A 18 -29.01 42.36 26.13
C ALA A 18 -29.58 41.00 26.64
N VAL A 19 -30.74 40.58 26.14
CA VAL A 19 -31.43 39.31 26.48
C VAL A 19 -31.54 38.38 25.27
N ARG A 20 -31.04 38.79 24.09
CA ARG A 20 -31.11 37.97 22.86
C ARG A 20 -29.87 37.11 22.59
N GLN A 21 -28.88 37.09 23.48
CA GLN A 21 -27.62 36.35 23.30
C GLN A 21 -27.55 34.97 23.99
N VAL A 22 -28.55 34.58 24.78
CA VAL A 22 -28.54 33.28 25.49
C VAL A 22 -29.27 32.15 24.73
N ALA A 23 -29.95 32.45 23.61
CA ALA A 23 -30.43 31.42 22.67
C ALA A 23 -29.34 30.96 21.68
N ARG A 24 -28.07 31.00 22.11
CA ARG A 24 -26.99 30.18 21.54
C ARG A 24 -27.18 28.75 22.02
N ALA A 25 -28.08 28.00 21.41
CA ALA A 25 -28.10 26.55 21.53
C ALA A 25 -28.75 25.92 20.30
N ARG A 26 -27.92 25.24 19.49
CA ARG A 26 -28.29 24.29 18.44
C ARG A 26 -29.11 24.82 17.27
N VAL A 27 -28.42 25.50 16.38
CA VAL A 27 -28.48 25.11 14.96
C VAL A 27 -27.03 24.88 14.55
N GLU A 28 -26.59 23.62 14.62
CA GLU A 28 -25.32 23.21 14.01
C GLU A 28 -25.46 23.46 12.51
N THR A 29 -24.94 24.59 12.06
CA THR A 29 -24.63 24.82 10.66
C THR A 29 -23.68 23.70 10.23
N ALA A 30 -24.21 22.70 9.53
CA ALA A 30 -23.42 21.67 8.89
C ALA A 30 -22.40 22.38 7.98
N ARG A 31 -21.13 22.41 8.40
CA ARG A 31 -20.04 22.89 7.55
C ARG A 31 -20.10 22.07 6.25
N PRO A 32 -20.05 22.68 5.06
CA PRO A 32 -19.91 21.90 3.84
C PRO A 32 -18.65 21.05 4.00
N MET A 33 -18.83 19.72 4.01
CA MET A 33 -17.69 18.82 4.04
C MET A 33 -16.87 19.10 2.78
N PRO A 34 -15.54 19.30 2.87
CA PRO A 34 -14.73 19.41 1.68
C PRO A 34 -14.88 18.11 0.89
N VAL A 35 -15.47 18.20 -0.30
CA VAL A 35 -15.56 17.08 -1.24
C VAL A 35 -14.25 17.06 -2.00
N PHE A 36 -13.45 16.03 -1.80
CA PHE A 36 -12.23 15.81 -2.57
C PHE A 36 -12.56 14.89 -3.74
N GLU A 37 -12.24 15.32 -4.96
CA GLU A 37 -12.28 14.44 -6.13
C GLU A 37 -10.99 13.60 -6.14
N LEU A 38 -11.13 12.28 -6.12
CA LEU A 38 -10.02 11.34 -6.12
C LEU A 38 -10.03 10.58 -7.45
N SER A 39 -8.93 10.69 -8.21
CA SER A 39 -8.71 9.94 -9.44
C SER A 39 -7.76 8.78 -9.18
N PHE A 40 -8.16 7.56 -9.55
CA PHE A 40 -7.35 6.36 -9.42
C PHE A 40 -7.16 5.71 -10.79
N ASP A 41 -5.94 5.28 -11.10
CA ASP A 41 -5.67 4.39 -12.23
C ASP A 41 -5.87 2.93 -11.80
N VAL A 42 -6.69 2.21 -12.54
CA VAL A 42 -7.05 0.81 -12.26
C VAL A 42 -6.20 -0.20 -13.06
N GLU A 43 -5.47 0.23 -14.08
CA GLU A 43 -4.65 -0.65 -14.92
C GLU A 43 -3.59 -1.43 -14.11
N PRO A 44 -2.92 -0.86 -13.08
CA PRO A 44 -1.97 -1.62 -12.27
C PRO A 44 -2.60 -2.85 -11.60
N VAL A 45 -3.82 -2.74 -11.10
CA VAL A 45 -4.54 -3.85 -10.46
C VAL A 45 -4.92 -4.91 -11.49
N VAL A 46 -5.45 -4.49 -12.64
CA VAL A 46 -5.83 -5.38 -13.75
C VAL A 46 -4.62 -6.15 -14.30
N SER A 47 -3.45 -5.50 -14.39
CA SER A 47 -2.21 -6.11 -14.87
C SER A 47 -1.72 -7.27 -13.98
N ILE A 48 -1.93 -7.19 -12.66
CA ILE A 48 -1.57 -8.26 -11.71
C ILE A 48 -2.44 -9.49 -11.96
N VAL A 49 -3.72 -9.31 -12.25
CA VAL A 49 -4.63 -10.41 -12.56
C VAL A 49 -4.20 -11.11 -13.85
N ARG A 50 -3.86 -10.34 -14.91
CA ARG A 50 -3.35 -10.88 -16.18
C ARG A 50 -2.07 -11.70 -16.02
N ARG A 51 -1.21 -11.36 -15.05
CA ARG A 51 0.04 -12.11 -14.78
C ARG A 51 -0.22 -13.51 -14.23
N HIS A 52 -1.32 -13.73 -13.52
CA HIS A 52 -1.61 -14.98 -12.83
C HIS A 52 -2.75 -15.78 -13.47
N VAL A 53 -3.56 -15.17 -14.35
CA VAL A 53 -4.70 -15.81 -15.01
C VAL A 53 -4.76 -15.39 -16.49
N LYS A 54 -4.93 -16.37 -17.40
CA LYS A 54 -5.17 -16.09 -18.82
C LYS A 54 -6.58 -15.54 -19.00
N LEU A 55 -6.70 -14.23 -19.18
CA LEU A 55 -7.97 -13.55 -19.39
C LEU A 55 -8.26 -13.35 -20.88
N SER A 56 -9.52 -13.54 -21.26
CA SER A 56 -10.06 -13.06 -22.54
C SER A 56 -10.25 -11.53 -22.48
N LYS A 57 -10.18 -10.84 -23.63
CA LYS A 57 -10.46 -9.40 -23.73
C LYS A 57 -11.81 -9.01 -23.11
N LYS A 58 -12.81 -9.90 -23.20
CA LYS A 58 -14.13 -9.69 -22.58
C LYS A 58 -14.09 -9.79 -21.05
N ALA A 59 -13.34 -10.75 -20.51
CA ALA A 59 -13.20 -10.94 -19.07
C ALA A 59 -12.41 -9.79 -18.43
N ASP A 60 -11.40 -9.31 -19.14
CA ASP A 60 -10.57 -8.17 -18.74
C ASP A 60 -11.37 -6.86 -18.63
N ALA A 61 -12.19 -6.57 -19.64
CA ALA A 61 -13.10 -5.43 -19.60
C ALA A 61 -14.15 -5.54 -18.49
N ALA A 62 -14.66 -6.76 -18.24
CA ALA A 62 -15.62 -7.00 -17.15
C ALA A 62 -15.01 -6.76 -15.77
N ILE A 63 -13.80 -7.26 -15.52
CA ILE A 63 -13.06 -7.03 -14.25
C ILE A 63 -12.80 -5.54 -14.04
N THR A 64 -12.37 -4.84 -15.10
CA THR A 64 -12.12 -3.40 -15.05
C THR A 64 -13.39 -2.64 -14.69
N HIS A 65 -14.51 -2.97 -15.35
CA HIS A 65 -15.78 -2.33 -15.10
C HIS A 65 -16.29 -2.56 -13.66
N GLU A 66 -16.23 -3.80 -13.17
CA GLU A 66 -16.64 -4.17 -11.82
C GLU A 66 -15.76 -3.47 -10.76
N LEU A 67 -14.45 -3.35 -11.00
CA LEU A 67 -13.54 -2.64 -10.12
C LEU A 67 -13.86 -1.14 -10.05
N VAL A 68 -14.13 -0.50 -11.19
CA VAL A 68 -14.54 0.91 -11.23
C VAL A 68 -15.84 1.11 -10.46
N GLU A 69 -16.81 0.23 -10.65
CA GLU A 69 -18.10 0.30 -9.97
C GLU A 69 -17.97 0.09 -8.45
N MET A 70 -17.11 -0.84 -8.02
CA MET A 70 -16.80 -1.08 -6.62
C MET A 70 -16.13 0.15 -5.98
N LEU A 71 -15.14 0.75 -6.66
CA LEU A 71 -14.43 1.94 -6.17
C LEU A 71 -15.33 3.17 -6.13
N GLY A 72 -16.28 3.31 -7.05
CA GLY A 72 -17.25 4.41 -7.06
C GLY A 72 -18.19 4.41 -5.83
N ARG A 73 -18.37 3.26 -5.18
CA ARG A 73 -19.13 3.14 -3.92
C ARG A 73 -18.25 3.03 -2.68
N ALA A 74 -16.93 3.00 -2.84
CA ALA A 74 -16.01 2.84 -1.72
C ALA A 74 -15.90 4.14 -0.92
N THR A 75 -16.18 4.06 0.38
CA THR A 75 -15.91 5.16 1.31
C THR A 75 -14.41 5.23 1.58
N VAL A 76 -13.73 6.24 1.03
CA VAL A 76 -12.30 6.47 1.28
C VAL A 76 -12.13 7.15 2.65
N GLN A 77 -11.57 6.43 3.62
CA GLN A 77 -11.12 7.03 4.88
C GLN A 77 -9.77 7.69 4.67
N LEU A 78 -9.73 9.01 4.56
CA LEU A 78 -8.47 9.75 4.51
C LEU A 78 -7.77 9.65 5.86
N ARG A 79 -6.73 8.81 5.94
CA ARG A 79 -5.81 8.79 7.08
C ARG A 79 -4.70 9.79 6.81
N THR A 80 -4.71 10.91 7.51
CA THR A 80 -3.54 11.81 7.61
C THR A 80 -2.52 11.20 8.59
N ALA A 81 -2.10 9.97 8.33
CA ALA A 81 -0.82 9.46 8.82
C ALA A 81 0.14 9.62 7.65
N ASP A 82 1.38 10.03 7.93
CA ASP A 82 2.44 10.36 6.97
C ASP A 82 2.77 9.21 5.99
N HIS A 83 1.86 8.90 5.08
CA HIS A 83 2.09 8.12 3.90
C HIS A 83 2.82 9.03 2.90
N LYS A 84 4.09 9.35 3.23
CA LYS A 84 5.09 9.46 2.19
C LYS A 84 5.07 8.13 1.45
N ALA A 85 4.35 8.12 0.33
CA ALA A 85 4.59 7.22 -0.77
C ALA A 85 6.01 7.51 -1.30
N LYS A 86 6.99 7.07 -0.53
CA LYS A 86 8.29 6.72 -1.07
C LYS A 86 8.07 5.35 -1.70
N ALA A 87 7.82 5.36 -3.01
CA ALA A 87 8.34 4.32 -3.89
C ALA A 87 9.89 4.44 -3.92
N GLN A 88 10.49 4.40 -2.73
CA GLN A 88 11.92 4.25 -2.54
C GLN A 88 12.09 2.77 -2.23
N GLU A 89 12.96 2.13 -2.99
CA GLU A 89 13.41 0.75 -2.84
C GLU A 89 14.03 0.54 -1.45
N ASP A 90 13.23 0.54 -0.40
CA ASP A 90 13.66 0.09 0.91
C ASP A 90 13.62 -1.44 0.85
N ASP A 91 14.71 -2.04 0.37
CA ASP A 91 14.95 -3.47 0.45
C ASP A 91 15.19 -3.83 1.93
N PRO A 92 14.20 -4.41 2.62
CA PRO A 92 14.27 -4.52 4.07
C PRO A 92 15.36 -5.49 4.49
N VAL A 93 16.14 -5.06 5.49
CA VAL A 93 17.19 -5.88 6.10
C VAL A 93 16.56 -6.88 7.06
N LEU A 94 16.75 -8.16 6.77
CA LEU A 94 16.21 -9.28 7.53
C LEU A 94 17.25 -9.91 8.46
N THR A 95 16.78 -10.44 9.57
CA THR A 95 17.56 -11.38 10.38
C THR A 95 17.63 -12.75 9.69
N THR A 96 18.58 -13.60 10.08
CA THR A 96 18.65 -14.98 9.59
C THR A 96 17.35 -15.76 9.84
N GLU A 97 16.65 -15.46 10.94
CA GLU A 97 15.35 -16.06 11.24
C GLU A 97 14.27 -15.65 10.24
N GLN A 98 14.12 -14.34 10.02
CA GLN A 98 13.14 -13.81 9.07
C GLN A 98 13.44 -14.26 7.64
N ALA A 99 14.71 -14.31 7.26
CA ALA A 99 15.14 -14.86 5.98
C ALA A 99 14.77 -16.34 5.83
N ALA A 100 15.01 -17.15 6.86
CA ALA A 100 14.66 -18.57 6.86
C ALA A 100 13.14 -18.79 6.76
N GLN A 101 12.36 -18.01 7.50
CA GLN A 101 10.89 -18.02 7.42
C GLN A 101 10.39 -17.62 6.03
N LEU A 102 10.94 -16.55 5.45
CA LEU A 102 10.59 -16.10 4.10
C LEU A 102 10.89 -17.16 3.04
N ALA A 103 12.03 -17.83 3.16
CA ALA A 103 12.44 -18.90 2.27
C ALA A 103 11.73 -20.24 2.55
N ASN A 104 10.98 -20.34 3.65
CA ASN A 104 10.36 -21.57 4.16
C ASN A 104 11.38 -22.71 4.38
N VAL A 105 12.54 -22.37 4.95
CA VAL A 105 13.63 -23.32 5.28
C VAL A 105 14.02 -23.24 6.74
N SER A 106 14.82 -24.19 7.21
CA SER A 106 15.33 -24.16 8.57
C SER A 106 16.34 -23.01 8.77
N ARG A 107 16.30 -22.38 9.95
CA ARG A 107 17.28 -21.38 10.38
C ARG A 107 18.75 -21.81 10.22
N PRO A 108 19.18 -23.02 10.66
CA PRO A 108 20.56 -23.44 10.50
C PRO A 108 20.96 -23.61 9.03
N TYR A 109 20.02 -23.98 8.16
CA TYR A 109 20.28 -24.06 6.72
C TYR A 109 20.49 -22.67 6.10
N MET A 110 19.62 -21.71 6.42
CA MET A 110 19.80 -20.32 5.98
C MET A 110 21.12 -19.72 6.48
N ALA A 111 21.53 -20.01 7.72
CA ALA A 111 22.82 -19.57 8.24
C ALA A 111 24.00 -20.12 7.41
N LYS A 112 23.98 -21.42 7.08
CA LYS A 112 24.99 -22.04 6.21
C LYS A 112 25.04 -21.42 4.82
N LEU A 113 23.89 -21.10 4.23
CA LEU A 113 23.82 -20.46 2.91
C LEU A 113 24.42 -19.05 2.91
N ILE A 114 24.22 -18.30 3.99
CA ILE A 114 24.80 -16.97 4.15
C ILE A 114 26.31 -17.06 4.36
N ASP A 115 26.76 -18.01 5.19
CA ASP A 115 28.19 -18.25 5.44
C ASP A 115 28.93 -18.73 4.19
N ALA A 116 28.28 -19.53 3.35
CA ALA A 116 28.80 -19.99 2.07
C ALA A 116 28.78 -18.90 0.97
N GLY A 117 28.16 -17.75 1.23
CA GLY A 117 28.00 -16.68 0.24
C GLY A 117 26.94 -16.93 -0.84
N THR A 118 26.23 -18.07 -0.78
CA THR A 118 25.13 -18.38 -1.70
C THR A 118 23.98 -17.39 -1.56
N VAL A 119 23.69 -16.95 -0.33
CA VAL A 119 22.85 -15.79 -0.04
C VAL A 119 23.77 -14.65 0.38
N ALA A 120 23.75 -13.54 -0.37
CA ALA A 120 24.65 -12.42 -0.12
C ALA A 120 24.45 -11.84 1.29
N LEU A 121 25.51 -11.87 2.10
CA LEU A 121 25.55 -11.19 3.38
C LEU A 121 25.58 -9.67 3.15
N HIS A 122 24.67 -8.94 3.78
CA HIS A 122 24.65 -7.48 3.68
C HIS A 122 25.55 -6.84 4.72
N GLN A 123 25.32 -7.19 5.99
CA GLN A 123 26.12 -6.69 7.10
C GLN A 123 26.10 -7.70 8.25
N LYS A 124 27.07 -7.55 9.17
CA LYS A 124 27.08 -8.27 10.44
C LYS A 124 26.97 -7.25 11.57
N VAL A 125 26.00 -7.43 12.47
CA VAL A 125 25.81 -6.60 13.65
C VAL A 125 26.17 -7.44 14.87
N GLY A 126 27.38 -7.22 15.40
CA GLY A 126 27.97 -8.11 16.40
C GLY A 126 28.13 -9.54 15.85
N ASN A 127 27.47 -10.52 16.47
CA ASN A 127 27.46 -11.91 15.97
C ASN A 127 26.26 -12.23 15.06
N GLN A 128 25.33 -11.29 14.88
CA GLN A 128 24.12 -11.52 14.08
C GLN A 128 24.34 -11.17 12.62
N ARG A 129 23.91 -12.07 11.72
CA ARG A 129 23.90 -11.82 10.27
C ARG A 129 22.67 -11.01 9.88
N ARG A 130 22.85 -10.16 8.89
CA ARG A 130 21.80 -9.36 8.27
C ARG A 130 21.85 -9.55 6.76
N VAL A 131 20.71 -9.81 6.16
CA VAL A 131 20.59 -10.06 4.73
C VAL A 131 19.46 -9.22 4.16
N LEU A 132 19.65 -8.76 2.94
CA LEU A 132 18.59 -8.05 2.23
C LEU A 132 17.51 -9.02 1.78
N ARG A 133 16.24 -8.60 1.82
CA ARG A 133 15.12 -9.40 1.33
C ARG A 133 15.30 -9.75 -0.14
N SER A 134 15.78 -8.83 -0.97
CA SER A 134 16.03 -9.10 -2.39
C SER A 134 17.05 -10.22 -2.60
N ALA A 135 18.07 -10.31 -1.76
CA ALA A 135 19.09 -11.36 -1.84
C ALA A 135 18.48 -12.75 -1.57
N VAL A 136 17.59 -12.84 -0.57
CA VAL A 136 16.87 -14.08 -0.25
C VAL A 136 15.93 -14.49 -1.40
N ILE A 137 15.19 -13.53 -1.97
CA ILE A 137 14.27 -13.80 -3.08
C ILE A 137 15.03 -14.28 -4.32
N ARG A 138 16.12 -13.60 -4.70
CA ARG A 138 16.96 -14.00 -5.85
C ARG A 138 17.49 -15.42 -5.69
N TRP A 139 17.95 -15.77 -4.49
CA TRP A 139 18.41 -17.12 -4.20
C TRP A 139 17.27 -18.15 -4.27
N GLN A 140 16.09 -17.84 -3.73
CA GLN A 140 14.97 -18.76 -3.77
C GLN A 140 14.52 -19.05 -5.21
N GLU A 141 14.56 -18.04 -6.08
CA GLU A 141 14.21 -18.17 -7.49
C GLU A 141 15.24 -19.00 -8.27
N SER A 142 16.54 -18.80 -8.01
CA SER A 142 17.58 -19.65 -8.61
C SER A 142 17.48 -21.11 -8.16
N GLU A 143 17.12 -21.37 -6.91
CA GLU A 143 16.90 -22.73 -6.43
C GLU A 143 15.66 -23.38 -7.05
N ARG A 144 14.55 -22.65 -7.17
CA ARG A 144 13.34 -23.17 -7.86
C ARG A 144 13.62 -23.53 -9.31
N THR A 145 14.36 -22.71 -10.04
CA THR A 145 14.73 -23.01 -11.43
C THR A 145 15.65 -24.22 -11.54
N ARG A 146 16.60 -24.37 -10.61
CA ARG A 146 17.46 -25.55 -10.52
C ARG A 146 16.67 -26.83 -10.25
N GLN A 147 15.73 -26.78 -9.31
CA GLN A 147 14.85 -27.91 -8.97
C GLN A 147 13.96 -28.30 -10.16
N ALA A 148 13.32 -27.32 -10.82
CA ALA A 148 12.52 -27.57 -12.00
C ALA A 148 13.32 -28.21 -13.14
N LYS A 149 14.57 -27.77 -13.35
CA LYS A 149 15.47 -28.36 -14.35
C LYS A 149 15.86 -29.79 -14.00
N ALA A 150 16.13 -30.07 -12.72
CA ALA A 150 16.45 -31.43 -12.26
C ALA A 150 15.25 -32.37 -12.44
N LEU A 151 14.05 -31.92 -12.07
CA LEU A 151 12.82 -32.71 -12.25
C LEU A 151 12.53 -32.99 -13.73
N LYS A 152 12.72 -31.99 -14.61
CA LYS A 152 12.56 -32.18 -16.06
C LYS A 152 13.54 -33.19 -16.64
N ARG A 153 14.80 -33.21 -16.14
CA ARG A 153 15.79 -34.21 -16.55
C ARG A 153 15.35 -35.60 -16.12
N LEU A 154 15.01 -35.77 -14.85
CA LEU A 154 14.55 -37.05 -14.33
C LEU A 154 13.33 -37.58 -15.08
N SER A 155 12.32 -36.73 -15.35
CA SER A 155 11.15 -37.13 -16.16
C SER A 155 11.54 -37.59 -17.56
N LYS A 156 12.47 -36.89 -18.21
CA LYS A 156 12.94 -37.25 -19.55
C LYS A 156 13.67 -38.60 -19.53
N ASP A 157 14.55 -38.81 -18.55
CA ASP A 157 15.30 -40.05 -18.41
C ASP A 157 14.34 -41.25 -18.18
N LEU A 158 13.29 -41.07 -17.37
CA LEU A 158 12.25 -42.09 -17.18
C LEU A 158 11.45 -42.37 -18.46
N ASP A 159 11.06 -41.34 -19.21
CA ASP A 159 10.34 -41.52 -20.49
C ASP A 159 11.20 -42.31 -21.48
N GLU A 160 12.51 -42.02 -21.57
CA GLU A 160 13.43 -42.77 -22.44
C GLU A 160 13.55 -44.25 -22.04
N GLU A 161 13.58 -44.59 -20.73
CA GLU A 161 13.62 -45.98 -20.27
C GLU A 161 12.31 -46.75 -20.52
N ILE A 162 11.16 -46.11 -20.28
CA ILE A 162 9.83 -46.75 -20.40
C ILE A 162 9.46 -47.01 -21.87
N PHE A 163 9.78 -46.10 -22.77
CA PHE A 163 9.42 -46.21 -24.19
C PHE A 163 10.51 -46.87 -25.06
N SER A 164 11.67 -47.18 -24.49
CA SER A 164 12.75 -47.93 -25.16
C SER A 164 12.74 -49.43 -24.84
N SER A 165 11.81 -49.92 -24.00
CA SER A 165 11.57 -51.34 -23.71
C SER A 165 10.29 -51.83 -24.40
#